data_AF-A0A965TRH5-F1
#
_entry.id   AF-A0A965TRH5-F1
#
_cell.length_a   1.000
_cell.length_b   1.000
_cell.length_c   1.000
_cell.angle_alpha   90.00
_cell.angle_beta   90.00
_cell.angle_gamma   90.00
#
_symmetry.space_group_name_H-M   'P 1'
#
loop_
_entity.id
_entity.type
_entity.pdbx_description
1 polymer ?
#
loop_
_entity_poly.entity_id
_entity_poly.type
_entity_poly.pdbx_seq_one_letter_code
_entity_poly.pdbx_strand_id
1 'polypeptide(L)'
;MILETIANNYLWFLVAILVLNMMQRKHVPRSYKKRFATLIIASLAMLWQVFIVIIISRGWPHYLAIVGLFITLGVAYPFRKRILLFRTTCPSCNAKLSWTEILNYDDNLCNTCYSEAHPEMKKEEVTEEEVPHLEESEYTDVEQIDWDEWEPTETAVLTYLFDKDKVLLINKKTGLGKGLVNAPGGHIEEGETASEAAMREITEETGLSVPSVTFKGRLNFHFTDGLKMRGYIFFAYEYSGTMGETVEAEPFWCDINTLPYDKMWADDPLWIPLALAGKEFDGQFIFDGEKMLSHKVIEIDSSTTE
;
A
#
# COMPACT_ATOMS: atom_id res chain seq x y z
N MET A 1 29.52 29.40 15.41
CA MET A 1 30.34 28.87 14.30
C MET A 1 30.13 27.37 14.04
N ILE A 2 30.66 26.41 14.83
CA ILE A 2 30.52 24.97 14.51
C ILE A 2 29.05 24.50 14.45
N LEU A 3 28.22 24.84 15.45
CA LEU A 3 26.80 24.43 15.47
C LEU A 3 25.95 25.11 14.38
N GLU A 4 26.30 26.34 13.99
CA GLU A 4 25.64 27.04 12.89
C GLU A 4 26.00 26.41 11.53
N THR A 5 27.27 26.03 11.33
CA THR A 5 27.69 25.26 10.14
C THR A 5 26.98 23.91 10.07
N ILE A 6 26.83 23.22 11.20
CA ILE A 6 26.09 21.95 11.27
C ILE A 6 24.61 22.18 10.93
N ALA A 7 23.98 23.20 11.52
CA ALA A 7 22.56 23.51 11.27
C ALA A 7 22.29 23.87 9.79
N ASN A 8 23.18 24.63 9.16
CA ASN A 8 23.04 25.05 7.76
C ASN A 8 23.23 23.90 6.75
N ASN A 9 24.06 22.91 7.09
CA ASN A 9 24.30 21.75 6.23
C ASN A 9 23.43 20.53 6.60
N TYR A 10 22.64 20.63 7.66
CA TYR A 10 21.84 19.53 8.18
C TYR A 10 20.77 19.05 7.20
N LEU A 11 20.14 19.99 6.50
CA LEU A 11 19.12 19.68 5.50
C LEU A 11 19.68 18.78 4.40
N TRP A 12 20.90 19.04 3.93
CA TRP A 12 21.58 18.19 2.93
C TRP A 12 21.89 16.79 3.45
N PHE A 13 22.24 16.66 4.74
CA PHE A 13 22.42 15.35 5.38
C PHE A 13 21.10 14.56 5.45
N LEU A 14 20.00 15.21 5.83
CA LEU A 14 18.68 14.59 5.88
C LEU A 14 18.18 14.21 4.47
N VAL A 15 18.35 15.09 3.48
CA VAL A 15 18.07 14.80 2.07
C VAL A 15 18.89 13.61 1.59
N ALA A 16 20.17 13.49 1.95
CA ALA A 16 20.98 12.32 1.58
C ALA A 16 20.44 11.01 2.16
N ILE A 17 19.96 11.01 3.42
CA ILE A 17 19.34 9.82 4.04
C ILE A 17 18.01 9.47 3.34
N LEU A 18 17.19 10.48 3.01
CA LEU A 18 15.92 10.25 2.29
C LEU A 18 16.15 9.77 0.85
N VAL A 19 17.13 10.32 0.15
CA VAL A 19 17.53 9.85 -1.18
C VAL A 19 18.02 8.40 -1.10
N LEU A 20 18.83 8.05 -0.10
CA LEU A 20 19.22 6.65 0.14
C LEU A 20 17.99 5.77 0.40
N ASN A 21 17.03 6.22 1.20
CA ASN A 21 15.78 5.50 1.46
C ASN A 21 14.96 5.28 0.17
N MET A 22 14.88 6.30 -0.69
CA MET A 22 14.24 6.20 -2.00
C MET A 22 14.99 5.27 -2.96
N MET A 23 16.33 5.27 -2.94
CA MET A 23 17.15 4.35 -3.74
C MET A 23 16.98 2.90 -3.28
N GLN A 24 16.86 2.67 -1.97
CA GLN A 24 16.55 1.37 -1.37
C GLN A 24 15.16 0.86 -1.79
N ARG A 25 14.20 1.76 -2.05
CA ARG A 25 12.87 1.41 -2.59
C ARG A 25 12.96 0.71 -3.95
N LYS A 26 14.01 0.89 -4.76
CA LYS A 26 14.15 0.16 -6.03
C LYS A 26 14.52 -1.32 -5.86
N HIS A 27 14.86 -1.75 -4.64
CA HIS A 27 15.35 -3.09 -4.33
C HIS A 27 14.42 -3.82 -3.33
N VAL A 28 13.11 -3.55 -3.41
CA VAL A 28 12.07 -4.02 -2.47
C VAL A 28 12.18 -5.49 -2.05
N PRO A 29 12.46 -6.47 -2.92
CA PRO A 29 12.45 -7.88 -2.48
C PRO A 29 13.54 -8.22 -1.46
N ARG A 30 14.58 -7.39 -1.27
CA ARG A 30 15.71 -7.66 -0.35
C ARG A 30 16.09 -6.50 0.56
N SER A 31 15.32 -5.41 0.63
CA SER A 31 15.75 -4.17 1.33
C SER A 31 14.83 -3.70 2.47
N TYR A 32 13.87 -4.51 2.90
CA TYR A 32 12.83 -4.08 3.84
C TYR A 32 13.42 -3.63 5.19
N LYS A 33 14.32 -4.43 5.78
CA LYS A 33 14.90 -4.15 7.10
C LYS A 33 15.86 -2.96 7.03
N LYS A 34 16.66 -2.85 5.97
CA LYS A 34 17.59 -1.71 5.77
C LYS A 34 16.86 -0.41 5.44
N ARG A 35 15.74 -0.42 4.72
CA ARG A 35 14.88 0.75 4.48
C ARG A 35 14.23 1.25 5.78
N PHE A 36 13.74 0.33 6.61
CA PHE A 36 13.19 0.68 7.91
C PHE A 36 14.28 1.26 8.84
N ALA A 37 15.50 0.70 8.77
CA ALA A 37 16.65 1.23 9.50
C ALA A 37 17.01 2.67 9.06
N THR A 38 17.02 2.96 7.76
CA THR A 38 17.33 4.32 7.27
C THR A 38 16.26 5.34 7.65
N LEU A 39 14.98 4.96 7.72
CA LEU A 39 13.92 5.83 8.26
C LEU A 39 14.11 6.13 9.75
N ILE A 40 14.44 5.13 10.57
CA ILE A 40 14.72 5.35 11.99
C ILE A 40 15.93 6.29 12.16
N ILE A 41 16.98 6.09 11.37
CA ILE A 41 18.15 6.98 11.37
C ILE A 41 17.76 8.41 10.98
N ALA A 42 16.89 8.59 9.97
CA ALA A 42 16.38 9.90 9.57
C ALA A 42 15.57 10.57 10.69
N SER A 43 14.72 9.83 11.39
CA SER A 43 13.91 10.35 12.50
C SER A 43 14.77 10.75 13.71
N LEU A 44 15.79 9.96 14.05
CA LEU A 44 16.75 10.28 15.11
C LEU A 44 17.61 11.49 14.74
N ALA A 45 18.00 11.60 13.46
CA ALA A 45 18.65 12.76 12.92
C ALA A 45 17.75 14.01 13.09
N MET A 46 16.49 13.96 12.62
CA MET A 46 15.56 15.07 12.76
C MET A 46 15.35 15.49 14.22
N LEU A 47 15.21 14.53 15.14
CA LEU A 47 15.11 14.80 16.58
C LEU A 47 16.34 15.56 17.11
N TRP A 48 17.55 15.13 16.73
CA TRP A 48 18.79 15.79 17.11
C TRP A 48 18.89 17.21 16.57
N GLN A 49 18.42 17.44 15.34
CA GLN A 49 18.39 18.78 14.74
C GLN A 49 17.45 19.73 15.47
N VAL A 50 16.28 19.25 15.90
CA VAL A 50 15.34 20.04 16.69
C VAL A 50 16.02 20.53 17.98
N PHE A 51 16.79 19.68 18.66
CA PHE A 51 17.57 20.10 19.83
C PHE A 51 18.59 21.21 19.51
N ILE A 52 19.34 21.07 18.41
CA ILE A 52 20.33 22.07 17.99
C ILE A 52 19.66 23.42 17.68
N VAL A 53 18.56 23.42 16.93
CA VAL A 53 17.83 24.64 16.55
C VAL A 53 17.23 25.33 17.79
N ILE A 54 16.71 24.57 18.75
CA ILE A 54 16.20 25.13 20.01
C ILE A 54 17.33 25.80 20.80
N ILE A 55 18.50 25.17 20.90
CA ILE A 55 19.65 25.72 21.64
C ILE A 55 20.11 27.03 21.01
N ILE A 56 20.23 27.08 19.68
CA ILE A 56 20.65 28.30 18.96
C ILE A 56 19.59 29.40 19.09
N SER A 57 18.30 29.09 18.85
CA SER A 57 17.22 30.09 18.89
C SER A 57 16.99 30.69 20.28
N ARG A 58 17.25 29.93 21.36
CA ARG A 58 17.14 30.39 22.75
C ARG A 58 18.41 31.03 23.29
N GLY A 59 19.49 31.09 22.50
CA GLY A 59 20.79 31.62 22.93
C GLY A 59 21.42 30.83 24.08
N TRP A 60 21.15 29.53 24.15
CA TRP A 60 21.61 28.66 25.23
C TRP A 60 23.08 28.25 25.04
N PRO A 61 23.78 27.91 26.15
CA PRO A 61 25.16 27.43 26.05
C PRO A 61 25.27 26.18 25.17
N HIS A 62 26.25 26.19 24.27
CA HIS A 62 26.43 25.13 23.26
C HIS A 62 26.70 23.73 23.85
N TYR A 63 27.22 23.64 25.08
CA TYR A 63 27.45 22.35 25.74
C TYR A 63 26.15 21.57 26.00
N LEU A 64 24.99 22.23 26.03
CA LEU A 64 23.69 21.56 26.16
C LEU A 64 23.35 20.68 24.96
N ALA A 65 24.02 20.88 23.82
CA ALA A 65 23.92 19.96 22.70
C ALA A 65 24.31 18.54 23.16
N ILE A 66 25.40 18.39 23.93
CA ILE A 66 25.84 17.08 24.44
C ILE A 66 24.72 16.35 25.19
N VAL A 67 23.88 17.08 25.95
CA VAL A 67 22.73 16.52 26.65
C VAL A 67 21.66 16.03 25.67
N GLY A 68 21.31 16.84 24.65
CA GLY A 68 20.39 16.41 23.60
C GLY A 68 20.90 15.19 22.81
N LEU A 69 22.22 15.03 22.68
CA LEU A 69 22.83 13.89 22.02
C LEU A 69 22.61 12.62 22.84
N PHE A 70 22.83 12.69 24.16
CA PHE A 70 22.53 11.59 25.07
C PHE A 70 21.05 11.22 25.09
N ILE A 71 20.14 12.20 25.02
CA ILE A 71 18.71 11.95 24.91
C ILE A 71 18.41 11.20 23.60
N THR A 72 18.95 11.68 22.48
CA THR A 72 18.77 11.05 21.16
C THR A 72 19.31 9.62 21.15
N LEU A 73 20.49 9.39 21.73
CA LEU A 73 21.08 8.05 21.87
C LEU A 73 20.25 7.14 22.80
N GLY A 74 19.65 7.69 23.86
CA GLY A 74 18.72 6.98 24.73
C GLY A 74 17.47 6.52 23.98
N VAL A 75 16.90 7.39 23.14
CA VAL A 75 15.77 7.04 22.25
C VAL A 75 16.19 6.01 21.19
N ALA A 76 17.42 6.09 20.68
CA ALA A 76 17.95 5.13 19.70
C ALA A 76 18.22 3.73 20.29
N TYR A 77 18.53 3.62 21.58
CA TYR A 77 18.95 2.38 22.24
C TYR A 77 17.98 1.18 22.09
N PRO A 78 16.65 1.31 22.26
CA PRO A 78 15.72 0.20 22.00
C PRO A 78 15.76 -0.28 20.54
N PHE A 79 16.06 0.62 19.60
CA PHE A 79 16.12 0.32 18.16
C PHE A 79 17.51 -0.17 17.70
N ARG A 80 18.49 -0.32 18.60
CA ARG A 80 19.90 -0.65 18.25
C ARG A 80 20.06 -1.86 17.32
N LYS A 81 19.27 -2.93 17.52
CA LYS A 81 19.30 -4.14 16.68
C LYS A 81 18.73 -3.91 15.28
N ARG A 82 17.88 -2.89 15.13
CA ARG A 82 17.25 -2.47 13.86
C ARG A 82 18.00 -1.34 13.16
N ILE A 83 18.99 -0.71 13.80
CA ILE A 83 19.82 0.36 13.19
C ILE A 83 21.16 -0.21 12.70
N LEU A 84 21.74 -1.16 13.44
CA LEU A 84 23.05 -1.75 13.17
C LEU A 84 22.99 -2.99 12.26
N LEU A 85 22.26 -2.90 11.14
CA LEU A 85 22.10 -4.00 10.17
C LEU A 85 23.20 -4.05 9.11
N PHE A 86 23.94 -2.94 8.93
CA PHE A 86 24.92 -2.80 7.86
C PHE A 86 26.22 -3.53 8.20
N ARG A 87 26.50 -4.64 7.52
CA ARG A 87 27.78 -5.36 7.62
C ARG A 87 28.63 -5.10 6.39
N THR A 88 29.94 -5.00 6.58
CA THR A 88 30.91 -4.76 5.50
C THR A 88 31.50 -6.05 4.92
N THR A 89 31.26 -7.18 5.58
CA THR A 89 31.73 -8.51 5.16
C THR A 89 30.57 -9.52 5.13
N CYS A 90 30.65 -10.44 4.17
CA CYS A 90 29.69 -11.53 4.02
C CYS A 90 29.78 -12.47 5.23
N PRO A 91 28.67 -12.78 5.93
CA PRO A 91 28.69 -13.66 7.09
C PRO A 91 29.00 -15.13 6.73
N SER A 92 28.79 -15.54 5.46
CA SER A 92 28.99 -16.92 5.01
C SER A 92 30.44 -17.20 4.60
N CYS A 93 31.02 -16.35 3.74
CA CYS A 93 32.37 -16.56 3.19
C CYS A 93 33.41 -15.54 3.65
N ASN A 94 33.02 -14.56 4.45
CA ASN A 94 33.87 -13.47 4.93
C ASN A 94 34.51 -12.58 3.84
N ALA A 95 33.98 -12.65 2.60
CA ALA A 95 34.37 -11.75 1.52
C ALA A 95 33.92 -10.30 1.80
N LYS A 96 34.64 -9.33 1.22
CA LYS A 96 34.22 -7.92 1.27
C LYS A 96 33.00 -7.71 0.38
N LEU A 97 31.96 -7.08 0.94
CA LEU A 97 30.75 -6.75 0.21
C LEU A 97 30.91 -5.43 -0.56
N SER A 98 30.25 -5.35 -1.70
CA SER A 98 30.09 -4.12 -2.48
C SER A 98 29.11 -3.15 -1.81
N TRP A 99 29.18 -1.88 -2.18
CA TRP A 99 28.31 -0.84 -1.61
C TRP A 99 26.81 -1.14 -1.78
N THR A 100 26.43 -1.75 -2.89
CA THR A 100 25.05 -2.18 -3.16
C THR A 100 24.63 -3.28 -2.20
N GLU A 101 25.46 -4.30 -1.98
CA GLU A 101 25.18 -5.38 -1.03
C GLU A 101 25.08 -4.86 0.42
N ILE A 102 25.99 -3.94 0.80
CA ILE A 102 26.01 -3.35 2.14
C ILE A 102 24.79 -2.47 2.39
N LEU A 103 24.39 -1.63 1.43
CA LEU A 103 23.33 -0.66 1.65
C LEU A 103 21.94 -1.18 1.34
N ASN A 104 21.80 -2.11 0.38
CA ASN A 104 20.49 -2.47 -0.16
C ASN A 104 20.02 -3.87 0.25
N TYR A 105 20.89 -4.84 0.56
CA TYR A 105 20.46 -6.24 0.77
C TYR A 105 20.47 -6.69 2.23
N ASP A 106 19.32 -7.07 2.77
CA ASP A 106 19.11 -7.40 4.20
C ASP A 106 19.93 -8.60 4.69
N ASP A 107 20.24 -9.55 3.81
CA ASP A 107 20.99 -10.77 4.11
C ASP A 107 22.49 -10.53 4.33
N ASN A 108 23.02 -9.37 3.88
CA ASN A 108 24.44 -9.06 3.82
C ASN A 108 25.27 -10.19 3.16
N LEU A 109 24.70 -10.94 2.21
CA LEU A 109 25.41 -11.99 1.49
C LEU A 109 26.08 -11.41 0.23
N CYS A 110 27.23 -11.96 -0.14
CA CYS A 110 27.78 -11.68 -1.46
C CYS A 110 26.99 -12.45 -2.51
N ASN A 111 26.96 -11.95 -3.75
CA ASN A 111 26.20 -12.57 -4.84
C ASN A 111 26.43 -14.08 -5.00
N THR A 112 27.66 -14.57 -4.81
CA THR A 112 27.98 -16.01 -4.89
C THR A 112 27.29 -16.82 -3.79
N CYS A 113 27.50 -16.46 -2.51
CA CYS A 113 26.85 -17.14 -1.39
C CYS A 113 25.33 -16.99 -1.40
N TYR A 114 24.84 -15.89 -1.96
CA TYR A 114 23.41 -15.73 -2.18
C TYR A 114 22.87 -16.73 -3.21
N SER A 115 23.52 -16.84 -4.38
CA SER A 115 23.13 -17.79 -5.43
C SER A 115 23.24 -19.26 -5.00
N GLU A 116 24.16 -19.56 -4.08
CA GLU A 116 24.28 -20.88 -3.46
C GLU A 116 23.17 -21.17 -2.45
N ALA A 117 22.72 -20.14 -1.72
CA ALA A 117 21.61 -20.25 -0.79
C ALA A 117 20.23 -20.27 -1.48
N HIS A 118 20.15 -19.84 -2.75
CA HIS A 118 18.91 -19.68 -3.53
C HIS A 118 19.07 -20.31 -4.94
N PRO A 119 19.25 -21.65 -5.02
CA PRO A 119 19.57 -22.35 -6.27
C PRO A 119 18.47 -22.30 -7.35
N GLU A 120 17.24 -22.00 -6.97
CA GLU A 120 16.07 -21.80 -7.84
C GLU A 120 16.21 -20.64 -8.83
N MET A 121 17.01 -19.62 -8.51
CA MET A 121 17.20 -18.43 -9.35
C MET A 121 18.22 -18.57 -10.49
N LYS A 122 18.79 -19.77 -10.69
CA LYS A 122 19.83 -20.01 -11.71
C LYS A 122 19.28 -20.23 -13.13
N LYS A 123 17.95 -20.25 -13.32
CA LYS A 123 17.34 -20.76 -14.55
C LYS A 123 16.85 -19.74 -15.57
N GLU A 124 16.86 -18.44 -15.31
CA GLU A 124 16.31 -17.48 -16.27
C GLU A 124 17.28 -16.32 -16.51
N GLU A 125 17.88 -16.34 -17.70
CA GLU A 125 18.66 -15.25 -18.28
C GLU A 125 17.86 -14.65 -19.44
N VAL A 126 17.53 -13.34 -19.31
CA VAL A 126 17.12 -12.32 -20.30
C VAL A 126 15.70 -12.51 -20.93
N THR A 127 14.76 -11.55 -20.93
CA THR A 127 14.77 -10.10 -21.28
C THR A 127 13.55 -9.33 -20.74
N GLU A 128 13.81 -8.08 -20.29
CA GLU A 128 12.94 -6.87 -20.25
C GLU A 128 11.52 -6.92 -19.64
N GLU A 129 11.40 -6.16 -18.54
CA GLU A 129 10.20 -5.54 -17.94
C GLU A 129 9.15 -6.45 -17.26
N GLU A 130 9.44 -6.94 -16.05
CA GLU A 130 8.38 -7.48 -15.17
C GLU A 130 8.50 -7.00 -13.72
N VAL A 131 7.34 -6.65 -13.19
CA VAL A 131 7.00 -6.10 -11.86
C VAL A 131 7.34 -7.13 -10.78
N PRO A 132 7.75 -6.74 -9.54
CA PRO A 132 8.14 -7.73 -8.52
C PRO A 132 6.97 -8.64 -8.14
N HIS A 133 7.12 -9.94 -8.42
CA HIS A 133 6.26 -11.01 -7.90
C HIS A 133 6.15 -10.88 -6.38
N LEU A 134 4.92 -10.72 -5.89
CA LEU A 134 4.63 -10.98 -4.50
C LEU A 134 4.71 -12.51 -4.31
N GLU A 135 5.03 -12.96 -3.09
CA GLU A 135 5.23 -14.40 -2.82
C GLU A 135 4.01 -15.20 -3.32
N GLU A 136 4.22 -16.15 -4.24
CA GLU A 136 3.15 -17.01 -4.74
C GLU A 136 2.47 -17.68 -3.54
N SER A 137 1.18 -17.39 -3.33
CA SER A 137 0.46 -17.95 -2.21
C SER A 137 -0.02 -19.36 -2.57
N GLU A 138 0.29 -20.34 -1.72
CA GLU A 138 -0.15 -21.74 -1.90
C GLU A 138 -1.65 -21.92 -1.58
N TYR A 139 -2.39 -20.86 -1.26
CA TYR A 139 -3.79 -20.93 -0.87
C TYR A 139 -4.69 -21.04 -2.09
N THR A 140 -5.52 -22.06 -2.10
CA THR A 140 -6.51 -22.32 -3.16
C THR A 140 -7.93 -22.29 -2.63
N ASP A 141 -8.10 -22.30 -1.31
CA ASP A 141 -9.39 -22.24 -0.63
C ASP A 141 -9.41 -21.20 0.49
N VAL A 142 -10.49 -20.42 0.57
CA VAL A 142 -10.66 -19.34 1.56
C VAL A 142 -10.61 -19.83 3.00
N GLU A 143 -10.95 -21.09 3.28
CA GLU A 143 -10.90 -21.67 4.63
C GLU A 143 -9.45 -21.96 5.09
N GLN A 144 -8.47 -21.87 4.19
CA GLN A 144 -7.04 -22.03 4.53
C GLN A 144 -6.41 -20.74 5.07
N ILE A 145 -7.09 -19.61 4.92
CA ILE A 145 -6.63 -18.29 5.34
C ILE A 145 -7.30 -17.93 6.65
N ASP A 146 -6.50 -17.54 7.64
CA ASP A 146 -7.01 -16.88 8.83
C ASP A 146 -7.31 -15.41 8.49
N TRP A 147 -8.58 -15.11 8.21
CA TRP A 147 -9.01 -13.78 7.81
C TRP A 147 -9.05 -12.76 8.95
N ASP A 148 -8.98 -13.21 10.21
CA ASP A 148 -8.88 -12.32 11.37
C ASP A 148 -7.45 -11.78 11.51
N GLU A 149 -6.44 -12.55 11.09
CA GLU A 149 -5.03 -12.12 11.01
C GLU A 149 -4.62 -11.60 9.62
N TRP A 150 -5.50 -11.70 8.63
CA TRP A 150 -5.22 -11.26 7.27
C TRP A 150 -5.23 -9.73 7.16
N GLU A 151 -4.13 -9.19 6.64
CA GLU A 151 -3.98 -7.77 6.38
C GLU A 151 -3.79 -7.49 4.89
N PRO A 152 -4.53 -6.52 4.32
CA PRO A 152 -4.36 -6.12 2.93
C PRO A 152 -3.03 -5.39 2.74
N THR A 153 -2.42 -5.57 1.58
CA THR A 153 -1.33 -4.72 1.09
C THR A 153 -1.87 -3.43 0.48
N GLU A 154 -3.09 -3.48 -0.07
CA GLU A 154 -3.74 -2.36 -0.73
C GLU A 154 -5.20 -2.22 -0.28
N THR A 155 -5.66 -0.99 -0.09
CA THR A 155 -7.05 -0.68 0.22
C THR A 155 -7.66 0.20 -0.86
N ALA A 156 -8.86 -0.14 -1.28
CA ALA A 156 -9.59 0.54 -2.34
C ALA A 156 -11.07 0.68 -1.98
N VAL A 157 -11.76 1.52 -2.74
CA VAL A 157 -13.19 1.80 -2.60
C VAL A 157 -13.89 1.58 -3.93
N LEU A 158 -15.15 1.17 -3.90
CA LEU A 158 -16.03 1.16 -5.07
C LEU A 158 -17.36 1.81 -4.68
N THR A 159 -17.87 2.69 -5.53
CA THR A 159 -19.09 3.44 -5.23
C THR A 159 -20.15 3.25 -6.30
N TYR A 160 -21.24 2.59 -5.93
CA TYR A 160 -22.42 2.40 -6.76
C TYR A 160 -23.34 3.61 -6.59
N LEU A 161 -23.29 4.54 -7.55
CA LEU A 161 -24.18 5.69 -7.59
C LEU A 161 -25.47 5.35 -8.34
N PHE A 162 -26.61 5.50 -7.68
CA PHE A 162 -27.93 5.18 -8.22
C PHE A 162 -28.69 6.43 -8.70
N ASP A 163 -29.38 6.30 -9.83
CA ASP A 163 -30.38 7.23 -10.33
C ASP A 163 -31.63 6.43 -10.74
N LYS A 164 -32.62 6.39 -9.83
CA LYS A 164 -33.83 5.55 -9.95
C LYS A 164 -33.44 4.07 -10.12
N ASP A 165 -33.84 3.46 -11.23
CA ASP A 165 -33.60 2.05 -11.55
C ASP A 165 -32.26 1.84 -12.29
N LYS A 166 -31.40 2.86 -12.31
CA LYS A 166 -30.09 2.80 -12.95
C LYS A 166 -28.97 2.98 -11.95
N VAL A 167 -27.82 2.40 -12.29
CA VAL A 167 -26.57 2.55 -11.56
C VAL A 167 -25.46 2.98 -12.50
N LEU A 168 -24.57 3.83 -11.99
CA LEU A 168 -23.40 4.30 -12.72
C LEU A 168 -22.32 3.23 -12.72
N LEU A 169 -21.85 2.89 -13.91
CA LEU A 169 -20.71 2.00 -14.14
C LEU A 169 -19.69 2.69 -15.04
N ILE A 170 -18.49 2.15 -15.09
CA ILE A 170 -17.39 2.60 -15.93
C ILE A 170 -16.84 1.44 -16.75
N ASN A 171 -16.49 1.70 -18.01
CA ASN A 171 -15.55 0.85 -18.74
C ASN A 171 -14.13 1.27 -18.33
N LYS A 172 -13.41 0.38 -17.65
CA LYS A 172 -12.08 0.70 -17.13
C LYS A 172 -11.02 0.63 -18.24
N LYS A 173 -10.30 1.73 -18.47
CA LYS A 173 -9.30 1.85 -19.56
C LYS A 173 -7.86 1.56 -19.11
N THR A 174 -7.58 1.70 -17.82
CA THR A 174 -6.25 1.60 -17.23
C THR A 174 -6.27 0.87 -15.88
N GLY A 175 -5.12 0.39 -15.43
CA GLY A 175 -4.98 -0.25 -14.11
C GLY A 175 -5.55 -1.69 -14.03
N LEU A 176 -5.71 -2.17 -12.79
CA LEU A 176 -6.24 -3.51 -12.50
C LEU A 176 -7.70 -3.63 -12.97
N GLY A 177 -8.00 -4.67 -13.75
CA GLY A 177 -9.33 -4.86 -14.35
C GLY A 177 -9.57 -4.04 -15.63
N LYS A 178 -8.51 -3.60 -16.30
CA LYS A 178 -8.60 -2.95 -17.61
C LYS A 178 -9.42 -3.82 -18.59
N GLY A 179 -10.44 -3.23 -19.20
CA GLY A 179 -11.35 -3.91 -20.13
C GLY A 179 -12.60 -4.48 -19.47
N LEU A 180 -12.66 -4.51 -18.13
CA LEU A 180 -13.86 -4.89 -17.39
C LEU A 180 -14.75 -3.66 -17.11
N VAL A 181 -16.01 -3.96 -16.84
CA VAL A 181 -17.00 -3.02 -16.32
C VAL A 181 -16.95 -3.08 -14.80
N ASN A 182 -16.94 -1.92 -14.14
CA ASN A 182 -17.04 -1.84 -12.68
C ASN A 182 -17.78 -0.57 -12.24
N ALA A 183 -18.11 -0.44 -10.96
CA ALA A 183 -18.44 0.84 -10.37
C ALA A 183 -17.18 1.75 -10.30
N PRO A 184 -17.33 3.08 -10.30
CA PRO A 184 -16.21 3.99 -10.07
C PRO A 184 -15.53 3.75 -8.74
N GLY A 185 -14.21 3.91 -8.69
CA GLY A 185 -13.44 3.73 -7.47
C GLY A 185 -11.93 3.54 -7.67
N GLY A 186 -11.19 3.70 -6.59
CA GLY A 186 -9.73 3.67 -6.59
C GLY A 186 -9.15 3.49 -5.20
N HIS A 187 -7.88 3.83 -5.03
CA HIS A 187 -7.15 3.60 -3.79
C HIS A 187 -7.51 4.62 -2.70
N ILE A 188 -7.43 4.19 -1.44
CA ILE A 188 -7.52 5.12 -0.31
C ILE A 188 -6.15 5.77 -0.12
N GLU A 189 -6.10 7.10 -0.15
CA GLU A 189 -4.87 7.87 0.05
C GLU A 189 -4.51 8.07 1.54
N GLU A 190 -3.26 8.43 1.83
CA GLU A 190 -2.80 8.66 3.20
C GLU A 190 -3.53 9.84 3.86
N GLY A 191 -4.17 9.57 4.99
CA GLY A 191 -4.90 10.58 5.75
C GLY A 191 -6.38 10.75 5.35
N GLU A 192 -6.85 9.97 4.37
CA GLU A 192 -8.24 9.97 3.90
C GLU A 192 -9.05 8.81 4.52
N THR A 193 -10.32 9.04 4.83
CA THR A 193 -11.26 7.97 5.20
C THR A 193 -11.79 7.24 3.95
N ALA A 194 -12.25 6.00 4.10
CA ALA A 194 -12.84 5.26 2.97
C ALA A 194 -14.03 6.01 2.33
N SER A 195 -14.84 6.71 3.12
CA SER A 195 -15.93 7.54 2.60
C SER A 195 -15.43 8.76 1.83
N GLU A 196 -14.37 9.41 2.27
CA GLU A 196 -13.78 10.55 1.54
C GLU A 196 -13.19 10.08 0.21
N ALA A 197 -12.45 8.97 0.23
CA ALA A 197 -11.88 8.35 -0.97
C ALA A 197 -12.98 8.00 -1.98
N ALA A 198 -14.09 7.41 -1.52
CA ALA A 198 -15.24 7.08 -2.38
C ALA A 198 -15.82 8.32 -3.10
N MET A 199 -15.92 9.45 -2.39
CA MET A 199 -16.43 10.70 -2.96
C MET A 199 -15.44 11.36 -3.93
N ARG A 200 -14.14 11.30 -3.62
CA ARG A 200 -13.05 11.79 -4.49
C ARG A 200 -13.00 11.00 -5.79
N GLU A 201 -12.92 9.68 -5.71
CA GLU A 201 -12.77 8.78 -6.87
C GLU A 201 -13.93 8.90 -7.86
N ILE A 202 -15.19 8.96 -7.38
CA ILE A 202 -16.33 9.23 -8.27
C ILE A 202 -16.12 10.54 -9.05
N THR A 203 -15.64 11.58 -8.35
CA THR A 203 -15.44 12.90 -8.97
C THR A 203 -14.33 12.87 -10.01
N GLU A 204 -13.22 12.20 -9.70
CA GLU A 204 -12.05 12.08 -10.58
C GLU A 204 -12.35 11.24 -11.82
N GLU A 205 -13.05 10.11 -11.67
CA GLU A 205 -13.30 9.19 -12.78
C GLU A 205 -14.48 9.56 -13.67
N THR A 206 -15.46 10.31 -13.14
CA THR A 206 -16.75 10.54 -13.83
C THR A 206 -17.15 12.00 -13.96
N GLY A 207 -16.54 12.91 -13.21
CA GLY A 207 -16.93 14.33 -13.14
C GLY A 207 -18.21 14.62 -12.35
N LEU A 208 -18.82 13.60 -11.73
CA LEU A 208 -19.97 13.76 -10.84
C LEU A 208 -19.52 13.95 -9.41
N SER A 209 -20.26 14.71 -8.61
CA SER A 209 -19.98 14.88 -7.18
C SER A 209 -21.17 14.38 -6.37
N VAL A 210 -20.88 13.49 -5.42
CA VAL A 210 -21.86 12.93 -4.47
C VAL A 210 -21.66 13.58 -3.08
N PRO A 211 -22.73 14.00 -2.39
CA PRO A 211 -22.60 14.70 -1.10
C PRO A 211 -22.38 13.73 0.08
N SER A 212 -22.74 12.46 -0.10
CA SER A 212 -22.61 11.43 0.92
C SER A 212 -22.64 10.03 0.30
N VAL A 213 -22.08 9.07 1.04
CA VAL A 213 -22.02 7.66 0.68
C VAL A 213 -22.42 6.80 1.87
N THR A 214 -23.05 5.66 1.60
CA THR A 214 -23.49 4.68 2.62
C THR A 214 -22.69 3.40 2.45
N PHE A 215 -22.01 2.96 3.50
CA PHE A 215 -21.28 1.70 3.49
C PHE A 215 -22.22 0.51 3.26
N LYS A 216 -21.77 -0.49 2.51
CA LYS A 216 -22.52 -1.71 2.21
C LYS A 216 -21.75 -2.99 2.43
N GLY A 217 -20.43 -2.96 2.41
CA GLY A 217 -19.69 -4.19 2.67
C GLY A 217 -18.22 -4.07 2.43
N ARG A 218 -17.53 -5.10 2.88
CA ARG A 218 -16.09 -5.26 2.74
C ARG A 218 -15.83 -6.49 1.89
N LEU A 219 -14.91 -6.36 0.94
CA LEU A 219 -14.42 -7.47 0.12
C LEU A 219 -12.93 -7.63 0.38
N ASN A 220 -12.48 -8.84 0.73
CA ASN A 220 -11.08 -9.17 0.94
C ASN A 220 -10.65 -10.12 -0.19
N PHE A 221 -9.70 -9.66 -1.00
CA PHE A 221 -9.18 -10.37 -2.16
C PHE A 221 -7.74 -10.81 -1.89
N HIS A 222 -7.49 -12.11 -2.03
CA HIS A 222 -6.17 -12.69 -1.96
C HIS A 222 -5.82 -13.25 -3.34
N PHE A 223 -4.83 -12.67 -4.01
CA PHE A 223 -4.34 -13.16 -5.29
C PHE A 223 -3.17 -14.13 -5.07
N THR A 224 -3.12 -15.19 -5.88
CA THR A 224 -2.03 -16.19 -5.86
C THR A 224 -0.68 -15.56 -6.20
N ASP A 225 -0.66 -14.47 -6.96
CA ASP A 225 0.56 -13.69 -7.26
C ASP A 225 1.09 -12.87 -6.07
N GLY A 226 0.40 -12.98 -4.92
CA GLY A 226 0.67 -12.42 -3.60
C GLY A 226 0.04 -11.03 -3.33
N LEU A 227 -0.72 -10.47 -4.28
CA LEU A 227 -1.47 -9.23 -4.05
C LEU A 227 -2.60 -9.47 -3.04
N LYS A 228 -2.72 -8.58 -2.05
CA LYS A 228 -3.79 -8.62 -1.04
C LYS A 228 -4.54 -7.30 -1.04
N MET A 229 -5.80 -7.31 -1.47
CA MET A 229 -6.59 -6.10 -1.63
C MET A 229 -7.85 -6.14 -0.78
N ARG A 230 -8.12 -5.04 -0.06
CA ARG A 230 -9.39 -4.84 0.65
C ARG A 230 -10.19 -3.74 -0.03
N GLY A 231 -11.37 -4.11 -0.54
CA GLY A 231 -12.35 -3.21 -1.12
C GLY A 231 -13.43 -2.82 -0.11
N TYR A 232 -13.77 -1.53 -0.06
CA TYR A 232 -14.94 -1.03 0.67
C TYR A 232 -16.02 -0.60 -0.32
N ILE A 233 -17.21 -1.16 -0.16
CA ILE A 233 -18.35 -0.93 -1.06
C ILE A 233 -19.26 0.13 -0.47
N PHE A 234 -19.58 1.14 -1.29
CA PHE A 234 -20.43 2.25 -0.93
C PHE A 234 -21.55 2.46 -1.93
N PHE A 235 -22.72 2.86 -1.43
CA PHE A 235 -23.87 3.28 -2.23
C PHE A 235 -24.09 4.79 -2.09
N ALA A 236 -24.45 5.45 -3.20
CA ALA A 236 -24.84 6.85 -3.24
C ALA A 236 -26.15 7.01 -4.02
N TYR A 237 -26.96 8.00 -3.68
CA TYR A 237 -28.28 8.23 -4.29
C TYR A 237 -28.50 9.68 -4.74
N GLU A 238 -27.58 10.57 -4.38
CA GLU A 238 -27.63 11.98 -4.73
C GLU A 238 -26.34 12.36 -5.44
N TYR A 239 -26.45 13.15 -6.49
CA TYR A 239 -25.29 13.63 -7.24
C TYR A 239 -25.56 14.99 -7.87
N SER A 240 -24.47 15.66 -8.22
CA SER A 240 -24.47 16.89 -8.99
C SER A 240 -23.30 16.86 -9.99
N GLY A 241 -23.25 17.84 -10.90
CA GLY A 241 -22.21 17.92 -11.92
C GLY A 241 -22.68 17.37 -13.26
N THR A 242 -21.71 17.11 -14.15
CA THR A 242 -21.96 16.61 -15.50
C THR A 242 -21.02 15.46 -15.77
N MET A 243 -21.60 14.32 -16.12
CA MET A 243 -20.84 13.10 -16.39
C MET A 243 -19.97 13.30 -17.64
N GLY A 244 -18.70 12.91 -17.53
CA GLY A 244 -17.73 13.04 -18.61
C GLY A 244 -16.76 11.86 -18.66
N GLU A 245 -16.31 11.54 -19.86
CA GLU A 245 -15.24 10.56 -20.09
C GLU A 245 -13.90 11.09 -19.61
N THR A 246 -13.12 10.23 -18.95
CA THR A 246 -11.80 10.55 -18.43
C THR A 246 -10.73 9.67 -19.10
N VAL A 247 -9.47 9.93 -18.76
CA VAL A 247 -8.34 9.11 -19.23
C VAL A 247 -8.46 7.67 -18.69
N GLU A 248 -9.05 7.51 -17.51
CA GLU A 248 -9.10 6.25 -16.77
C GLU A 248 -10.37 5.44 -17.04
N ALA A 249 -11.48 6.13 -17.29
CA ALA A 249 -12.80 5.51 -17.39
C ALA A 249 -13.70 6.15 -18.45
N GLU A 250 -14.61 5.34 -18.98
CA GLU A 250 -15.78 5.81 -19.75
C GLU A 250 -17.05 5.49 -18.94
N PRO A 251 -17.67 6.48 -18.28
CA PRO A 251 -18.85 6.27 -17.45
C PRO A 251 -20.13 6.11 -18.28
N PHE A 252 -21.01 5.22 -17.84
CA PHE A 252 -22.33 5.01 -18.43
C PHE A 252 -23.36 4.54 -17.39
N TRP A 253 -24.63 4.83 -17.65
CA TRP A 253 -25.74 4.38 -16.82
C TRP A 253 -26.25 3.02 -17.29
N CYS A 254 -26.34 2.06 -16.37
CA CYS A 254 -26.86 0.71 -16.59
C CYS A 254 -28.14 0.48 -15.79
N ASP A 255 -29.13 -0.23 -16.34
CA ASP A 255 -30.30 -0.65 -15.57
C ASP A 255 -29.90 -1.76 -14.59
N ILE A 256 -30.32 -1.61 -13.33
CA ILE A 256 -29.94 -2.49 -12.21
C ILE A 256 -30.32 -3.96 -12.49
N ASN A 257 -31.36 -4.20 -13.28
CA ASN A 257 -31.82 -5.57 -13.61
C ASN A 257 -31.05 -6.19 -14.79
N THR A 258 -30.17 -5.43 -15.44
CA THR A 258 -29.44 -5.84 -16.65
C THR A 258 -27.93 -5.63 -16.53
N LEU A 259 -27.40 -5.70 -15.31
CA LEU A 259 -25.97 -5.58 -15.06
C LEU A 259 -25.18 -6.56 -15.94
N PRO A 260 -24.11 -6.10 -16.62
CA PRO A 260 -23.34 -6.91 -17.57
C PRO A 260 -22.34 -7.80 -16.82
N TYR A 261 -22.83 -8.73 -16.00
CA TYR A 261 -22.01 -9.61 -15.18
C TYR A 261 -20.96 -10.40 -15.99
N ASP A 262 -21.22 -10.66 -17.27
CA ASP A 262 -20.29 -11.29 -18.20
C ASP A 262 -19.04 -10.45 -18.52
N LYS A 263 -19.09 -9.15 -18.23
CA LYS A 263 -17.99 -8.18 -18.43
C LYS A 263 -17.47 -7.61 -17.11
N MET A 264 -17.97 -8.10 -15.99
CA MET A 264 -17.62 -7.66 -14.65
C MET A 264 -16.65 -8.67 -14.02
N TRP A 265 -16.19 -8.40 -12.80
CA TRP A 265 -15.37 -9.38 -12.09
C TRP A 265 -16.19 -10.61 -11.68
N ALA A 266 -15.53 -11.75 -11.55
CA ALA A 266 -16.20 -13.03 -11.27
C ALA A 266 -16.90 -13.09 -9.90
N ASP A 267 -16.49 -12.22 -8.96
CA ASP A 267 -17.10 -12.10 -7.64
C ASP A 267 -18.35 -11.21 -7.62
N ASP A 268 -18.47 -10.24 -8.53
CA ASP A 268 -19.56 -9.27 -8.58
C ASP A 268 -20.97 -9.91 -8.52
N PRO A 269 -21.27 -11.01 -9.24
CA PRO A 269 -22.57 -11.69 -9.16
C PRO A 269 -22.89 -12.29 -7.78
N LEU A 270 -21.88 -12.50 -6.92
CA LEU A 270 -22.04 -13.15 -5.63
C LEU A 270 -22.50 -12.19 -4.53
N TRP A 271 -22.08 -10.92 -4.58
CA TRP A 271 -22.33 -9.96 -3.52
C TRP A 271 -23.20 -8.77 -3.95
N ILE A 272 -23.22 -8.39 -5.24
CA ILE A 272 -24.06 -7.26 -5.71
C ILE A 272 -25.55 -7.49 -5.41
N PRO A 273 -26.15 -8.68 -5.66
CA PRO A 273 -27.55 -8.91 -5.33
C PRO A 273 -27.87 -8.75 -3.84
N LEU A 274 -26.94 -9.12 -2.95
CA LEU A 274 -27.08 -8.94 -1.50
C LEU A 274 -27.05 -7.45 -1.14
N ALA A 275 -26.11 -6.70 -1.70
CA ALA A 275 -25.98 -5.26 -1.52
C ALA A 275 -27.25 -4.51 -1.97
N LEU A 276 -27.78 -4.87 -3.15
CA LEU A 276 -29.01 -4.32 -3.71
C LEU A 276 -30.26 -4.67 -2.90
N ALA A 277 -30.27 -5.82 -2.22
CA ALA A 277 -31.31 -6.18 -1.25
C ALA A 277 -31.19 -5.39 0.08
N GLY A 278 -30.23 -4.47 0.17
CA GLY A 278 -30.02 -3.59 1.32
C GLY A 278 -29.22 -4.24 2.45
N LYS A 279 -28.62 -5.40 2.22
CA LYS A 279 -27.82 -6.13 3.21
C LYS A 279 -26.40 -5.60 3.28
N GLU A 280 -25.82 -5.66 4.46
CA GLU A 280 -24.38 -5.50 4.64
C GLU A 280 -23.69 -6.87 4.54
N PHE A 281 -22.45 -6.90 4.07
CA PHE A 281 -21.75 -8.16 3.85
C PHE A 281 -20.23 -8.06 4.06
N ASP A 282 -19.62 -9.21 4.35
CA ASP A 282 -18.18 -9.46 4.23
C ASP A 282 -17.94 -10.54 3.17
N GLY A 283 -17.08 -10.25 2.21
CA GLY A 283 -16.66 -11.18 1.18
C GLY A 283 -15.18 -11.52 1.30
N GLN A 284 -14.86 -12.78 1.03
CA GLN A 284 -13.52 -13.34 1.04
C GLN A 284 -13.34 -14.09 -0.27
N PHE A 285 -12.29 -13.78 -1.03
CA PHE A 285 -12.07 -14.34 -2.36
C PHE A 285 -10.60 -14.66 -2.56
N ILE A 286 -10.35 -15.77 -3.25
CA ILE A 286 -9.02 -16.13 -3.77
C ILE A 286 -9.06 -16.09 -5.30
N PHE A 287 -8.09 -15.41 -5.90
CA PHE A 287 -7.96 -15.26 -7.34
C PHE A 287 -6.60 -15.72 -7.84
N ASP A 288 -6.57 -16.31 -9.03
CA ASP A 288 -5.36 -16.58 -9.81
C ASP A 288 -5.45 -15.82 -11.13
N GLY A 289 -4.79 -14.66 -11.17
CA GLY A 289 -5.06 -13.63 -12.17
C GLY A 289 -6.54 -13.21 -12.15
N GLU A 290 -7.24 -13.39 -13.27
CA GLU A 290 -8.68 -13.09 -13.40
C GLU A 290 -9.58 -14.26 -12.96
N LYS A 291 -9.01 -15.43 -12.67
CA LYS A 291 -9.78 -16.64 -12.34
C LYS A 291 -10.02 -16.73 -10.84
N MET A 292 -11.28 -16.66 -10.42
CA MET A 292 -11.65 -16.94 -9.03
C MET A 292 -11.48 -18.43 -8.70
N LEU A 293 -10.74 -18.74 -7.63
CA LEU A 293 -10.48 -20.10 -7.16
C LEU A 293 -11.45 -20.54 -6.06
N SER A 294 -11.69 -19.67 -5.08
CA SER A 294 -12.55 -19.95 -3.94
C SER A 294 -13.14 -18.65 -3.39
N HIS A 295 -14.31 -18.74 -2.75
CA HIS A 295 -15.02 -17.58 -2.24
C HIS A 295 -15.89 -17.92 -1.03
N LYS A 296 -16.17 -16.91 -0.21
CA LYS A 296 -17.14 -16.93 0.87
C LYS A 296 -17.74 -15.54 1.03
N VAL A 297 -19.06 -15.45 1.07
CA VAL A 297 -19.78 -14.19 1.30
C VAL A 297 -20.71 -14.40 2.48
N ILE A 298 -20.61 -13.52 3.47
CA ILE A 298 -21.32 -13.59 4.74
C ILE A 298 -22.13 -12.30 4.88
N GLU A 299 -23.43 -12.44 5.12
CA GLU A 299 -24.26 -11.30 5.50
C GLU A 299 -23.93 -10.85 6.93
N ILE A 300 -23.75 -9.55 7.12
CA ILE A 300 -23.52 -8.95 8.44
C ILE A 300 -24.86 -8.42 8.93
N ASP A 301 -25.37 -8.99 10.02
CA ASP A 301 -26.49 -8.39 10.73
C ASP A 301 -26.02 -7.14 11.47
N SER A 302 -26.61 -5.99 11.13
CA SER A 302 -26.34 -4.66 11.69
C SER A 302 -26.72 -4.51 13.18
N SER A 303 -26.91 -5.61 13.91
CA SER A 303 -27.26 -5.67 15.34
C SER A 303 -26.07 -5.90 16.28
N THR A 304 -24.83 -5.90 15.77
CA THR A 304 -23.65 -6.31 16.57
C THR A 304 -22.55 -5.25 16.71
N THR A 305 -22.87 -3.97 16.50
CA THR A 305 -21.95 -2.86 16.78
C THR A 305 -22.62 -1.77 17.62
N GLU A 306 -22.60 -1.96 18.94
CA GLU A 306 -22.64 -0.89 19.97
C GLU A 306 -21.24 -0.69 20.54
#